data_AF-A0A1X2GAL3-F1
#
_entry.id   AF-A0A1X2GAL3-F1
#
_cell.length_a   1.000
_cell.length_b   1.000
_cell.length_c   1.000
_cell.angle_alpha   90.00
_cell.angle_beta   90.00
_cell.angle_gamma   90.00
#
_symmetry.space_group_name_H-M   'P 1'
#
loop_
_entity.id
_entity.type
_entity.pdbx_description
1 polymer ?
#
loop_
_entity_poly.entity_id
_entity_poly.type
_entity_poly.pdbx_seq_one_letter_code
_entity_poly.pdbx_strand_id
1 'polypeptide(L)'
;MAGPQLEIVKFGVYVFFPVGVMLYFGGPQFYDSYVKGIKFWPDYNTTYKPPTTSKEVRDALEKMKSEREDRWIKAMKAKKEQQEEK
;
A
#
# COMPACT_ATOMS: atom_id res chain seq x y z
N MET A 1 -26.52 -19.65 -40.66
CA MET A 1 -26.29 -20.38 -39.40
C MET A 1 -25.27 -21.48 -39.70
N ALA A 2 -24.03 -21.36 -39.22
CA ALA A 2 -23.04 -22.42 -39.44
C ALA A 2 -23.51 -23.68 -38.68
N GLY A 3 -23.50 -24.83 -39.37
CA GLY A 3 -24.17 -26.05 -38.92
C GLY A 3 -23.61 -26.69 -37.62
N PRO A 4 -24.10 -27.89 -37.26
CA PRO A 4 -23.86 -28.54 -35.96
C PRO A 4 -22.38 -28.68 -35.54
N GLN A 5 -21.46 -28.75 -36.50
CA GLN A 5 -20.02 -28.80 -36.25
C GLN A 5 -19.50 -27.56 -35.51
N LEU A 6 -20.08 -26.40 -35.77
CA LEU A 6 -19.65 -25.14 -35.15
C LEU A 6 -20.16 -25.02 -33.70
N GLU A 7 -21.24 -25.73 -33.36
CA GLU A 7 -21.77 -25.82 -32.00
C GLU A 7 -20.90 -26.69 -31.11
N ILE A 8 -20.35 -27.79 -31.65
CA ILE A 8 -19.44 -28.68 -30.92
C ILE A 8 -18.14 -27.97 -30.53
N VAL A 9 -17.56 -27.17 -31.45
CA VAL A 9 -16.36 -26.38 -31.17
C VAL A 9 -16.63 -25.33 -30.08
N LYS A 10 -17.76 -24.61 -30.17
CA LYS A 10 -18.16 -23.64 -29.13
C LYS A 10 -18.35 -24.29 -27.78
N PHE A 11 -19.01 -25.46 -27.74
CA PHE A 11 -19.20 -26.21 -26.52
C PHE A 11 -17.86 -26.64 -25.91
N GLY A 12 -16.94 -27.16 -26.73
CA GLY A 12 -15.59 -27.49 -26.29
C GLY A 12 -14.87 -26.29 -25.69
N VAL A 13 -14.90 -25.13 -26.35
CA VAL A 13 -14.30 -23.91 -25.81
C VAL A 13 -14.95 -23.51 -24.48
N TYR A 14 -16.28 -23.50 -24.40
CA TYR A 14 -16.97 -23.11 -23.17
C TYR A 14 -16.72 -24.03 -21.98
N VAL A 15 -16.40 -25.30 -22.21
CA VAL A 15 -16.07 -26.23 -21.12
C VAL A 15 -14.58 -26.18 -20.80
N PHE A 16 -13.70 -26.32 -21.79
CA PHE A 16 -12.27 -26.47 -21.56
C PHE A 16 -11.57 -25.15 -21.23
N PHE A 17 -12.06 -24.02 -21.74
CA PHE A 17 -11.47 -22.72 -21.46
C PHE A 17 -11.53 -22.37 -19.96
N PRO A 18 -12.71 -22.33 -19.29
CA PRO A 18 -12.75 -22.02 -17.87
C PRO A 18 -12.02 -23.05 -17.00
N VAL A 19 -12.07 -24.33 -17.37
CA VAL A 19 -11.33 -25.39 -16.65
C VAL A 19 -9.81 -25.18 -16.77
N GLY A 20 -9.32 -24.87 -17.97
CA GLY A 20 -7.90 -24.59 -18.21
C GLY A 20 -7.42 -23.33 -17.47
N VAL A 21 -8.22 -22.26 -17.50
CA VAL A 21 -7.96 -21.04 -16.72
C VAL A 21 -7.88 -21.37 -15.23
N MET A 22 -8.83 -22.15 -14.70
CA MET A 22 -8.80 -22.55 -13.29
C MET A 22 -7.57 -23.38 -12.93
N LEU A 23 -7.15 -24.33 -13.77
CA LEU A 23 -5.96 -25.14 -13.49
C LEU A 23 -4.66 -24.33 -13.53
N TYR A 24 -4.58 -23.35 -14.43
CA TYR A 24 -3.40 -22.49 -14.53
C TYR A 24 -3.32 -21.49 -13.37
N PHE A 25 -4.40 -20.73 -13.12
CA PHE A 25 -4.40 -19.68 -12.10
C PHE A 25 -4.72 -20.18 -10.68
N GLY A 26 -5.46 -21.28 -10.57
CA GLY A 26 -5.86 -21.87 -9.29
C GLY A 26 -4.85 -22.87 -8.71
N GLY A 27 -3.77 -23.17 -9.44
CA GLY A 27 -2.71 -24.05 -8.96
C GLY A 27 -1.87 -23.40 -7.84
N PRO A 28 -1.32 -24.19 -6.90
CA PRO A 28 -0.47 -23.68 -5.82
C PRO A 28 0.77 -22.94 -6.35
N GLN A 29 1.31 -23.38 -7.49
CA GLN A 29 2.46 -22.77 -8.15
C GLN A 29 2.19 -21.31 -8.55
N PHE A 30 0.99 -21.00 -9.05
CA PHE A 30 0.62 -19.63 -9.43
C PHE A 30 0.52 -18.74 -8.19
N TYR A 31 -0.09 -19.23 -7.12
CA TYR A 31 -0.17 -18.51 -5.85
C TYR A 31 1.22 -18.20 -5.28
N ASP A 32 2.10 -19.20 -5.21
CA ASP A 32 3.45 -19.03 -4.68
C ASP A 32 4.29 -18.06 -5.52
N SER A 33 4.16 -18.10 -6.84
CA SER A 33 4.97 -17.28 -7.76
C SER A 33 4.49 -15.82 -7.85
N TYR A 34 3.18 -15.59 -7.80
CA TYR A 34 2.60 -14.29 -8.13
C TYR A 34 1.86 -13.61 -6.97
N VAL A 35 1.30 -14.35 -6.01
CA VAL A 35 0.41 -13.77 -4.98
C VAL A 35 1.12 -13.67 -3.63
N LYS A 36 1.80 -14.74 -3.21
CA LYS A 36 2.40 -14.86 -1.87
C LYS A 36 3.45 -13.79 -1.55
N GLY A 37 4.20 -13.36 -2.55
CA GLY A 37 5.26 -12.35 -2.41
C GLY A 37 4.78 -10.90 -2.42
N ILE A 38 3.48 -10.65 -2.66
CA ILE A 38 2.95 -9.29 -2.72
C ILE A 38 2.92 -8.70 -1.31
N LYS A 39 3.88 -7.83 -1.02
CA LYS A 39 3.94 -7.07 0.24
C LYS A 39 2.96 -5.89 0.17
N PHE A 40 1.70 -6.14 0.52
CA PHE A 40 0.66 -5.10 0.55
C PHE A 40 0.94 -4.00 1.59
N TRP A 41 1.56 -4.36 2.71
CA TRP A 41 1.82 -3.45 3.82
C TRP A 41 3.32 -3.19 3.96
N PRO A 42 3.74 -1.95 4.26
CA PRO A 42 5.14 -1.66 4.56
C PRO A 42 5.65 -2.52 5.72
N ASP A 43 6.97 -2.67 5.82
CA ASP A 43 7.54 -3.46 6.90
C ASP A 43 7.12 -2.90 8.26
N TYR A 44 6.72 -3.77 9.17
CA TYR A 44 6.38 -3.34 10.53
C TYR A 44 7.59 -2.70 11.24
N ASN A 45 8.81 -3.10 10.87
CA ASN A 45 10.03 -2.53 11.43
C ASN A 45 10.38 -1.15 10.86
N THR A 46 9.98 -0.85 9.63
CA THR A 46 10.21 0.47 9.00
C THR A 46 9.10 1.47 9.30
N THR A 47 7.93 0.97 9.72
CA THR A 47 6.76 1.81 9.96
C THR A 47 6.86 2.47 11.33
N TYR A 48 6.39 3.72 11.43
CA TYR A 48 6.28 4.42 12.69
C TYR A 48 5.40 3.63 13.67
N LYS A 49 5.93 3.35 14.86
CA LYS A 49 5.21 2.66 15.93
C LYS A 49 4.62 3.72 16.87
N PRO A 50 3.29 3.85 16.94
CA PRO A 50 2.68 4.80 17.87
C PRO A 50 3.00 4.40 19.31
N PRO A 51 3.17 5.38 20.22
CA PRO A 51 3.40 5.11 21.62
C PRO A 51 2.20 4.36 22.22
N THR A 52 2.48 3.29 22.97
CA THR A 52 1.42 2.41 23.50
C THR A 52 1.25 2.55 25.01
N THR A 53 2.29 3.01 25.70
CA THR A 53 2.24 3.22 27.14
C THR A 53 2.00 4.69 27.50
N SER A 54 1.39 4.94 28.65
CA SER A 54 1.09 6.31 29.10
C SER A 54 2.34 7.19 29.20
N LYS A 55 3.48 6.59 29.59
CA LYS A 55 4.77 7.29 29.66
C LYS A 55 5.25 7.70 28.26
N GLU A 56 5.29 6.76 27.31
CA GLU A 56 5.69 7.03 25.92
C GLU A 56 4.79 8.11 25.27
N VAL A 57 3.49 8.10 25.58
CA VAL A 57 2.56 9.12 25.08
C VAL A 57 2.94 10.51 25.59
N ARG A 58 3.30 10.65 26.87
CA ARG A 58 3.72 11.93 27.44
C ARG A 58 5.03 12.41 26.80
N ASP A 59 6.01 11.54 26.68
CA ASP A 59 7.30 11.86 26.06
C ASP A 59 7.13 12.30 24.59
N ALA A 60 6.28 11.60 23.84
CA ALA A 60 5.95 11.97 22.46
C ALA A 60 5.24 13.33 22.38
N LEU A 61 4.32 13.63 23.30
CA LEU A 61 3.63 14.92 23.36
C LEU A 61 4.59 16.07 23.68
N GLU A 62 5.52 15.88 24.60
CA GLU A 62 6.55 16.88 24.92
C GLU A 62 7.43 17.18 23.71
N LYS A 63 7.88 16.13 23.01
CA LYS A 63 8.63 16.27 21.76
C LYS A 63 7.83 17.02 20.69
N MET A 64 6.54 16.72 20.53
CA MET A 64 5.69 17.44 19.56
C MET A 64 5.53 18.92 19.90
N LYS A 65 5.48 19.28 21.19
CA LYS A 65 5.40 20.68 21.64
C LYS A 65 6.69 21.43 21.33
N SER A 66 7.86 20.87 21.66
CA SER A 66 9.14 21.52 21.39
C SER A 66 9.39 21.72 19.89
N GLU A 67 9.11 20.70 19.07
CA GLU A 67 9.21 20.82 17.61
C GLU A 67 8.28 21.90 17.06
N ARG A 68 7.10 22.07 17.67
CA ARG A 68 6.17 23.13 17.28
C ARG A 68 6.77 24.50 17.57
N GLU A 69 7.26 24.73 18.78
CA GLU A 69 7.88 25.99 19.18
C GLU A 69 9.07 26.35 18.29
N ASP A 70 9.94 25.38 17.99
CA ASP A 70 11.07 25.57 17.07
C ASP A 70 10.63 26.02 15.69
N ARG A 71 9.55 25.42 15.15
CA ARG A 71 8.96 25.84 13.87
C ARG A 71 8.46 27.28 13.92
N TRP A 72 7.81 27.70 15.01
CA TRP A 72 7.34 29.07 15.18
C TRP A 72 8.49 30.07 15.24
N ILE A 73 9.55 29.76 16.00
CA ILE A 73 10.73 30.62 16.12
C ILE A 73 11.41 30.79 14.76
N LYS A 74 11.60 29.70 14.01
CA LYS A 74 12.17 29.75 12.65
C LYS A 74 11.32 30.59 11.71
N ALA A 75 10.00 30.42 11.74
CA ALA A 75 9.08 31.21 10.93
C ALA A 75 9.12 32.71 11.29
N MET A 76 9.25 33.06 12.58
CA MET A 76 9.39 34.45 13.00
C MET A 76 10.72 35.07 12.56
N LYS A 77 11.83 34.33 12.64
CA LYS A 77 13.13 34.80 12.16
C LYS A 77 13.11 35.05 10.65
N ALA A 78 12.61 34.10 9.87
CA ALA A 78 12.47 34.25 8.42
C ALA A 78 11.60 35.46 8.04
N LYS A 79 10.52 35.74 8.80
CA LYS A 79 9.71 36.95 8.59
C LYS A 79 10.46 38.25 8.89
N LYS A 80 11.33 38.27 9.91
CA LYS A 80 12.15 39.44 10.24
C LYS A 80 13.22 39.69 9.17
N GLU A 81 13.91 38.65 8.72
CA GLU A 81 14.89 38.73 7.63
C GLU A 81 14.25 39.28 6.34
N GLN A 82 13.04 38.81 5.99
CA GLN A 82 12.27 39.33 4.86
C GLN A 82 11.79 40.79 5.01
N GLN A 83 11.69 41.30 6.24
CA GLN A 83 11.35 42.70 6.52
C GLN A 83 12.57 43.62 6.50
N GLU A 84 13.75 43.11 6.85
CA GLU A 84 15.02 43.86 6.79
C GLU A 84 15.57 43.95 5.36
N GLU A 85 15.22 43.01 4.48
CA GLU A 85 15.64 42.98 3.07
C GLU A 85 14.75 43.82 2.13
N LYS A 86 13.65 44.40 2.64
CA LYS A 86 12.71 45.28 1.90
C LYS A 86 12.84 46.73 2.30
#